data_AF-A0A976LBW7-F1
#
_entry.id   AF-A0A976LBW7-F1
#
_cell.length_a   1.000
_cell.length_b   1.000
_cell.length_c   1.000
_cell.angle_alpha   90.00
_cell.angle_beta   90.00
_cell.angle_gamma   90.00
#
_symmetry.space_group_name_H-M   'P 1'
#
loop_
_entity.id
_entity.type
_entity.pdbx_description
1 polymer ?
#
loop_
_entity_poly.entity_id
_entity_poly.type
_entity_poly.pdbx_seq_one_letter_code
_entity_poly.pdbx_strand_id
1 'polypeptide(L)'
;MILDDVITAGTSVRESVDIIRAAGAHPCGVLIALDREEKGQGDRTAVEEVARSFDLRVTSIVGLGHIMAYLEATGLHRELEAIEAYRVAGQA
;
A
#
# COMPACT_ATOMS: atom_id res chain seq x y z
N MET A 1 13.94 7.54 5.71
CA MET A 1 12.52 7.43 5.37
C MET A 1 12.43 7.15 3.89
N ILE A 2 11.66 6.13 3.47
CA ILE A 2 11.38 5.84 2.07
C ILE A 2 10.01 6.45 1.73
N LEU A 3 9.90 7.09 0.57
CA LEU A 3 8.68 7.71 0.07
C LEU A 3 8.29 7.02 -1.24
N ASP A 4 7.05 6.56 -1.35
CA ASP A 4 6.53 5.92 -2.57
C ASP A 4 5.08 6.34 -2.84
N ASP A 5 4.56 6.07 -4.03
CA ASP A 5 3.17 6.36 -4.36
C ASP A 5 2.22 5.28 -3.79
N VAL A 6 2.44 4.03 -4.16
CA VAL A 6 1.67 2.84 -3.76
C VAL A 6 2.60 1.64 -3.57
N ILE A 7 2.18 0.66 -2.77
CA ILE A 7 2.88 -0.63 -2.68
C ILE A 7 2.04 -1.71 -3.37
N THR A 8 2.63 -2.38 -4.37
CA THR A 8 2.01 -3.49 -5.10
C THR A 8 2.62 -4.84 -4.73
N ALA A 9 3.80 -5.19 -5.26
CA ALA A 9 4.55 -6.39 -4.87
C ALA A 9 5.70 -6.09 -3.89
N GLY A 10 5.82 -4.83 -3.45
CA GLY A 10 6.90 -4.38 -2.57
C GLY A 10 8.30 -4.36 -3.19
N THR A 11 8.44 -4.58 -4.49
CA THR A 11 9.73 -4.62 -5.20
C THR A 11 10.50 -3.30 -5.10
N SER A 12 9.84 -2.16 -5.34
CA SER A 12 10.45 -0.81 -5.23
C SER A 12 11.02 -0.54 -3.82
N VAL A 13 10.25 -0.93 -2.79
CA VAL A 13 10.66 -0.78 -1.40
C VAL A 13 11.85 -1.69 -1.08
N ARG A 14 11.85 -2.94 -1.57
CA ARG A 14 12.96 -3.88 -1.38
C ARG A 14 14.26 -3.32 -1.96
N GLU A 15 14.24 -2.87 -3.20
CA GLU A 15 15.40 -2.26 -3.86
C GLU A 15 15.91 -1.04 -3.08
N SER A 16 15.00 -0.19 -2.61
CA SER A 16 15.35 0.98 -1.79
C SER A 16 15.99 0.59 -0.46
N VAL A 17 15.46 -0.44 0.22
CA VAL A 17 16.04 -0.96 1.47
C VAL A 17 17.45 -1.48 1.22
N ASP A 18 17.66 -2.23 0.14
CA ASP A 18 18.96 -2.80 -0.20
C ASP A 18 19.98 -1.70 -0.51
N ILE A 19 19.60 -0.66 -1.26
CA ILE A 19 20.46 0.51 -1.53
C ILE A 19 20.85 1.23 -0.23
N ILE A 20 19.89 1.51 0.65
CA ILE A 20 20.13 2.21 1.92
C ILE A 20 21.07 1.40 2.82
N ARG A 21 20.86 0.08 2.92
CA ARG A 21 21.71 -0.83 3.71
C ARG A 21 23.11 -0.96 3.12
N ALA A 22 23.24 -1.03 1.80
CA ALA A 22 24.54 -1.06 1.11
C ALA A 22 25.36 0.21 1.36
N ALA A 23 24.69 1.35 1.57
CA ALA A 23 25.32 2.60 1.98
C ALA A 23 25.68 2.67 3.48
N GLY A 24 25.45 1.60 4.26
CA GLY A 24 25.74 1.55 5.69
C GLY A 24 24.69 2.25 6.56
N ALA A 25 23.51 2.56 6.02
CA ALA A 25 22.43 3.23 6.74
C ALA A 25 21.27 2.27 7.03
N HIS A 26 20.38 2.69 7.94
CA HIS A 26 19.16 1.96 8.28
C HIS A 26 17.92 2.78 7.89
N PRO A 27 17.02 2.25 7.05
CA PRO A 27 15.75 2.91 6.78
C PRO A 27 14.92 2.97 8.08
N CYS A 28 14.26 4.11 8.32
CA CYS A 28 13.43 4.31 9.51
C CYS A 28 11.94 3.98 9.31
N GLY A 29 11.52 3.69 8.08
CA GLY A 29 10.13 3.45 7.72
C GLY A 29 9.83 3.79 6.26
N VAL A 30 8.58 3.52 5.86
CA VAL A 30 8.03 3.78 4.52
C VAL A 30 6.77 4.63 4.66
N LEU A 31 6.66 5.70 3.88
CA LEU A 31 5.45 6.49 3.72
C LEU A 31 4.95 6.37 2.28
N ILE A 32 3.68 6.02 2.12
CA ILE A 32 3.02 5.90 0.82
C ILE A 32 1.86 6.88 0.69
N ALA A 33 1.54 7.28 -0.53
CA ALA A 33 0.37 8.13 -0.77
C ALA A 33 -0.93 7.36 -0.53
N LEU A 34 -1.07 6.17 -1.13
CA LEU A 34 -2.29 5.37 -1.09
C LEU A 34 -1.99 3.92 -0.67
N ASP A 35 -2.60 3.49 0.44
CA ASP A 35 -2.75 2.07 0.75
C ASP A 35 -3.95 1.52 -0.02
N ARG A 36 -3.67 0.56 -0.90
CA ARG A 36 -4.69 -0.05 -1.76
C ARG A 36 -5.56 -1.06 -1.01
N GLU A 37 -5.17 -1.50 0.19
CA GLU A 37 -5.92 -2.46 1.02
C GLU A 37 -6.23 -3.80 0.29
N GLU A 38 -5.38 -4.16 -0.67
CA GLU A 38 -5.48 -5.37 -1.48
C GLU A 38 -4.59 -6.48 -0.92
N LYS A 39 -5.01 -7.74 -1.10
CA LYS A 39 -4.12 -8.87 -0.80
C LYS A 39 -3.03 -8.99 -1.86
N GLY A 40 -1.83 -9.35 -1.42
CA GLY A 40 -0.76 -9.79 -2.31
C GLY A 40 -1.02 -11.21 -2.84
N GLN A 41 0.03 -11.92 -3.25
CA GLN A 41 -0.09 -13.32 -3.70
C GLN A 41 -0.37 -14.33 -2.57
N GLY A 42 -0.54 -13.87 -1.33
CA GLY A 42 -0.87 -14.68 -0.17
C GLY A 42 -1.95 -14.02 0.69
N ASP A 43 -2.11 -14.49 1.94
CA ASP A 43 -3.17 -14.01 2.84
C ASP A 43 -2.95 -12.59 3.39
N ARG A 44 -1.85 -11.93 3.02
CA ARG A 44 -1.43 -10.62 3.55
C ARG A 44 -1.46 -9.54 2.50
N THR A 45 -1.62 -8.30 2.93
CA THR A 45 -1.43 -7.16 2.04
C THR A 45 0.05 -6.94 1.76
N ALA A 46 0.35 -6.30 0.64
CA ALA A 46 1.72 -5.96 0.30
C ALA A 46 2.39 -5.03 1.33
N VAL A 47 1.59 -4.17 1.98
CA VAL A 47 2.02 -3.33 3.10
C VAL A 47 2.45 -4.17 4.30
N GLU A 48 1.67 -5.19 4.68
CA GLU A 48 2.01 -6.10 5.77
C GLU A 48 3.25 -6.94 5.47
N GLU A 49 3.38 -7.42 4.23
CA GLU A 49 4.55 -8.18 3.79
C GLU A 49 5.83 -7.35 3.90
N VAL A 50 5.80 -6.10 3.42
CA VAL A 50 6.93 -5.16 3.51
C VAL A 50 7.26 -4.85 4.97
N ALA A 51 6.24 -4.50 5.78
CA ALA A 51 6.44 -4.12 7.17
C ALA A 51 7.14 -5.24 7.95
N ARG A 52 6.69 -6.47 7.75
CA ARG A 52 7.27 -7.65 8.41
C ARG A 52 8.62 -8.06 7.83
N SER A 53 8.80 -8.01 6.52
CA SER A 53 10.04 -8.48 5.86
C SER A 53 11.26 -7.64 6.24
N PHE A 54 11.04 -6.35 6.47
CA PHE A 54 12.13 -5.41 6.72
C PHE A 54 12.16 -4.85 8.14
N ASP A 55 11.20 -5.23 8.99
CA ASP A 55 10.98 -4.68 10.33
C ASP A 55 10.83 -3.15 10.28
N LEU A 56 9.98 -2.69 9.36
CA LEU A 56 9.75 -1.27 9.09
C LEU A 56 8.29 -0.93 9.30
N ARG A 57 8.04 0.23 9.93
CA ARG A 57 6.71 0.82 9.92
C ARG A 57 6.39 1.34 8.52
N VAL A 58 5.24 0.93 7.99
CA VAL A 58 4.64 1.51 6.79
C VAL A 58 3.48 2.41 7.22
N THR A 59 3.33 3.57 6.60
CA THR A 59 2.23 4.52 6.87
C THR A 59 1.73 5.07 5.55
N SER A 60 0.42 5.29 5.43
CA SER A 60 -0.21 5.87 4.25
C SER A 60 -0.85 7.22 4.54
N ILE A 61 -0.94 8.08 3.53
CA ILE A 61 -1.70 9.34 3.63
C ILE A 61 -3.21 9.02 3.59
N VAL A 62 -3.61 8.17 2.64
CA VAL A 62 -4.98 7.67 2.50
C VAL A 62 -4.99 6.17 2.23
N GLY A 63 -6.16 5.56 2.42
CA GLY A 63 -6.43 4.16 2.16
C GLY A 63 -7.60 4.03 1.18
N LEU A 64 -7.79 2.87 0.58
CA LEU A 64 -8.89 2.63 -0.37
C LEU A 64 -10.25 2.91 0.29
N GLY A 65 -10.43 2.58 1.57
CA GLY A 65 -11.64 2.91 2.32
C GLY A 65 -11.95 4.42 2.36
N HIS A 66 -10.93 5.27 2.43
CA HIS A 66 -11.10 6.73 2.38
C HIS A 66 -11.56 7.20 1.00
N ILE A 67 -11.05 6.59 -0.08
CA ILE A 67 -11.49 6.89 -1.45
C ILE A 67 -12.96 6.49 -1.62
N MET A 68 -13.34 5.31 -1.16
CA MET A 68 -14.73 4.84 -1.24
C MET A 68 -15.69 5.77 -0.50
N ALA A 69 -15.35 6.16 0.74
CA ALA A 69 -16.15 7.12 1.50
C ALA A 69 -16.29 8.47 0.79
N TYR A 70 -15.24 8.93 0.10
CA TYR A 70 -15.29 10.15 -0.70
C TYR A 70 -16.20 10.02 -1.92
N LEU A 71 -16.16 8.90 -2.65
CA LEU A 71 -17.02 8.64 -3.80
C LEU A 71 -18.50 8.57 -3.41
N GLU A 72 -18.80 7.91 -2.29
CA GLU A 72 -20.13 7.87 -1.71
C GLU A 72 -20.64 9.28 -1.38
N ALA A 73 -19.84 10.07 -0.65
CA ALA A 73 -20.21 11.43 -0.23
C ALA A 73 -20.39 12.40 -1.41
N THR A 74 -19.72 12.16 -2.55
CA THR A 74 -19.79 13.01 -3.74
C THR A 74 -20.82 12.52 -4.77
N GLY A 75 -21.48 11.40 -4.51
CA GLY A 75 -22.50 10.83 -5.39
C GLY A 75 -21.95 10.16 -6.66
N LEU A 76 -20.67 9.77 -6.65
CA LEU A 76 -19.99 9.06 -7.74
C LEU A 76 -20.24 7.55 -7.63
N HIS A 77 -21.52 7.17 -7.71
CA HIS A 77 -21.99 5.81 -7.42
C HIS A 77 -21.44 4.76 -8.41
N ARG A 78 -21.27 5.13 -9.69
CA ARG A 78 -20.74 4.21 -10.71
C ARG A 78 -19.28 3.85 -10.43
N GLU A 79 -18.47 4.84 -10.05
CA GLU A 79 -17.08 4.67 -9.68
C GLU A 79 -16.96 3.87 -8.37
N LEU A 80 -17.86 4.12 -7.41
CA LEU A 80 -17.93 3.37 -6.16
C LEU A 80 -18.20 1.88 -6.44
N GLU A 81 -19.22 1.55 -7.24
CA GLU A 81 -19.53 0.16 -7.63
C GLU A 81 -18.34 -0.52 -8.31
N ALA A 82 -17.63 0.20 -9.19
CA ALA A 82 -16.46 -0.33 -9.87
C ALA A 82 -15.30 -0.64 -8.89
N ILE A 83 -15.05 0.25 -7.92
CA ILE A 83 -14.02 0.05 -6.90
C ILE A 83 -14.41 -1.06 -5.92
N GLU A 84 -15.69 -1.20 -5.57
CA GLU A 84 -16.17 -2.30 -4.74
C GLU A 84 -15.95 -3.65 -5.39
N ALA A 85 -16.35 -3.79 -6.66
CA ALA A 85 -16.13 -5.01 -7.44
C ALA A 85 -14.63 -5.35 -7.52
N TYR A 86 -13.80 -4.32 -7.76
CA TYR A 86 -12.35 -4.46 -7.79
C TYR A 86 -11.77 -4.93 -6.44
N ARG A 87 -12.20 -4.33 -5.32
CA ARG A 87 -11.75 -4.70 -3.97
C ARG A 87 -12.10 -6.15 -3.64
N VAL A 88 -13.30 -6.60 -3.99
CA VAL A 88 -13.71 -8.00 -3.78
C VAL A 88 -12.85 -8.95 -4.61
N ALA A 89 -12.59 -8.60 -5.88
CA ALA A 89 -11.72 -9.40 -6.74
C ALA A 89 -10.27 -9.47 -6.23
N GLY A 90 -9.76 -8.40 -5.63
CA GLY A 90 -8.42 -8.35 -5.02
C GLY A 90 -8.31 -8.96 -3.62
N GLN A 91 -9.40 -9.46 -3.05
CA GLN A 91 -9.43 -10.17 -1.77
C GLN A 91 -9.68 -11.69 -1.91
N ALA A 92 -10.04 -12.12 -3.11
CA ALA A 92 -10.24 -13.52 -3.50
C ALA A 92 -8.90 -14.21 -3.83
#